data_AF-A0A1S3D6W7-F1
#
_entry.id   AF-A0A1S3D6W7-F1
#
_cell.length_a   1.000
_cell.length_b   1.000
_cell.length_c   1.000
_cell.angle_alpha   90.00
_cell.angle_beta   90.00
_cell.angle_gamma   90.00
#
_symmetry.space_group_name_H-M   'P 1'
#
loop_
_entity.id
_entity.type
_entity.pdbx_description
1 polymer ?
#
loop_
_entity_poly.entity_id
_entity_poly.type
_entity_poly.pdbx_seq_one_letter_code
_entity_poly.pdbx_strand_id
1 'polypeptide(L)'
;MDAFHKFSSLFSHVHLLWELVLTCEPIIVMTSSPVISSQMVYFLVSLINPLIYFAEYRPYFTIHDSDFKDYTSKTNTVPPAILGVTNPFFTKTLQHWPHIIHLDKHVSGNYRSRYRYM
;
A
#
# COMPACT_ATOMS: atom_id res chain seq x y z
N MET A 1 -5.70 12.17 15.07
CA MET A 1 -4.83 13.13 14.35
C MET A 1 -3.61 12.47 13.71
N ASP A 2 -3.07 11.37 14.26
CA ASP A 2 -1.81 10.76 13.76
C ASP A 2 -1.89 10.13 12.37
N ALA A 3 -3.05 9.63 11.95
CA ALA A 3 -3.23 9.04 10.62
C ALA A 3 -3.08 10.09 9.49
N PHE A 4 -3.56 11.31 9.71
CA PHE A 4 -3.58 12.36 8.69
C PHE A 4 -2.17 12.81 8.29
N HIS A 5 -1.25 12.90 9.26
CA HIS A 5 0.15 13.22 8.98
C HIS A 5 0.86 12.08 8.25
N LYS A 6 0.57 10.82 8.60
CA LYS A 6 1.18 9.64 7.95
C LYS A 6 0.75 9.47 6.50
N PHE A 7 -0.44 9.94 6.14
CA PHE A 7 -0.98 9.88 4.77
C PHE A 7 -0.82 11.20 4.00
N SER A 8 -0.21 12.22 4.59
CA SER A 8 -0.04 13.55 3.99
C SER A 8 0.63 13.51 2.61
N SER A 9 1.61 12.63 2.43
CA SER A 9 2.33 12.43 1.16
C SER A 9 1.47 11.83 0.04
N LEU A 10 0.34 11.22 0.38
CA LEU A 10 -0.55 10.56 -0.57
C LEU A 10 -1.62 11.51 -1.13
N PHE A 11 -1.85 12.66 -0.49
CA PHE A 11 -2.83 13.63 -0.98
C PHE A 11 -2.53 14.13 -2.39
N SER A 12 -1.24 14.25 -2.75
CA SER A 12 -0.84 14.60 -4.13
C SER A 12 -1.25 13.56 -5.17
N HIS A 13 -1.56 12.33 -4.74
CA HIS A 13 -1.95 11.20 -5.59
C HIS A 13 -3.41 10.78 -5.36
N VAL A 14 -4.21 11.55 -4.60
CA VAL A 14 -5.55 11.11 -4.17
C VAL A 14 -6.48 10.79 -5.33
N HIS A 15 -6.40 11.54 -6.44
CA HIS A 15 -7.20 11.28 -7.65
C HIS A 15 -6.82 9.96 -8.30
N LEU A 16 -5.52 9.69 -8.45
CA LEU A 16 -5.04 8.39 -8.97
C LEU A 16 -5.48 7.25 -8.06
N LEU A 17 -5.32 7.39 -6.73
CA LEU A 17 -5.74 6.35 -5.78
C LEU A 17 -7.25 6.11 -5.85
N TRP A 18 -8.05 7.16 -5.98
CA TRP A 18 -9.49 7.05 -6.17
C TRP A 18 -9.83 6.30 -7.47
N GLU A 19 -9.19 6.62 -8.59
CA GLU A 19 -9.38 5.93 -9.87
C GLU A 19 -9.05 4.44 -9.75
N LEU A 20 -7.87 4.10 -9.19
CA LEU A 20 -7.43 2.72 -9.01
C LEU A 20 -8.40 1.92 -8.11
N VAL A 21 -8.89 2.53 -7.02
CA VAL A 21 -9.87 1.88 -6.15
C VAL A 21 -11.21 1.70 -6.87
N LEU A 22 -11.66 2.71 -7.61
CA LEU A 22 -12.93 2.67 -8.35
C LEU A 22 -12.93 1.57 -9.42
N THR A 23 -11.81 1.39 -10.11
CA THR A 23 -11.64 0.36 -11.15
C THR A 23 -11.15 -0.98 -10.60
N CYS A 24 -11.06 -1.12 -9.27
CA CYS A 24 -10.62 -2.34 -8.59
C CYS A 24 -9.22 -2.83 -9.03
N GLU A 25 -8.32 -1.90 -9.35
CA GLU A 25 -6.93 -2.24 -9.69
C GLU A 25 -6.21 -2.89 -8.49
N PRO A 26 -5.31 -3.87 -8.73
CA PRO A 26 -4.56 -4.51 -7.65
C PRO A 26 -3.58 -3.56 -6.96
N ILE A 27 -3.70 -3.39 -5.65
CA ILE A 27 -2.86 -2.48 -4.85
C ILE A 27 -2.24 -3.21 -3.66
N ILE A 28 -0.93 -3.02 -3.45
CA ILE A 28 -0.24 -3.42 -2.23
C ILE A 28 0.08 -2.20 -1.37
N VAL A 29 -0.31 -2.25 -0.09
CA VAL A 29 0.16 -1.32 0.95
C VAL A 29 1.27 -1.98 1.76
N MET A 30 2.49 -1.45 1.64
CA MET A 30 3.65 -1.89 2.40
C MET A 30 3.99 -0.89 3.51
N THR A 31 3.97 -1.39 4.73
CA THR A 31 4.44 -0.68 5.93
C THR A 31 5.17 -1.67 6.84
N SER A 32 5.48 -1.29 8.07
CA SER A 32 6.14 -2.03 9.14
C SER A 32 5.18 -2.23 10.31
N SER A 33 4.04 -1.53 10.31
CA SER A 33 3.03 -1.60 11.36
C SER A 33 1.71 -2.17 10.83
N PRO A 34 1.19 -3.29 11.38
CA PRO A 34 -0.11 -3.85 11.00
C PRO A 34 -1.25 -2.83 11.13
N VAL A 35 -1.19 -2.01 12.19
CA VAL A 35 -2.17 -0.94 12.43
C VAL A 35 -2.22 0.07 11.29
N ILE A 36 -1.06 0.57 10.83
CA ILE A 36 -0.96 1.53 9.72
C ILE A 36 -1.42 0.86 8.42
N SER A 37 -1.06 -0.41 8.23
CA SER A 37 -1.44 -1.20 7.07
C SER A 37 -2.96 -1.25 6.95
N SER A 38 -3.63 -1.64 8.04
CA SER A 38 -5.08 -1.73 8.09
C SER A 38 -5.76 -0.38 7.91
N GLN A 39 -5.27 0.66 8.58
CA GLN A 39 -5.81 2.02 8.43
C GLN A 39 -5.73 2.52 6.98
N MET A 40 -4.62 2.27 6.30
CA MET A 40 -4.43 2.69 4.92
C MET A 40 -5.34 1.92 3.95
N VAL A 41 -5.47 0.60 4.12
CA VAL A 41 -6.39 -0.20 3.30
C VAL A 41 -7.84 0.29 3.47
N TYR A 42 -8.27 0.56 4.71
CA TYR A 42 -9.59 1.14 4.95
C TYR A 42 -9.74 2.54 4.35
N PHE A 43 -8.71 3.39 4.45
CA PHE A 43 -8.72 4.70 3.81
C PHE A 43 -8.92 4.59 2.29
N LEU A 44 -8.18 3.71 1.61
CA LEU A 44 -8.30 3.49 0.17
C LEU A 44 -9.73 3.08 -0.21
N VAL A 45 -10.28 2.06 0.45
CA VAL A 45 -11.66 1.61 0.22
C VAL A 45 -12.67 2.73 0.44
N SER A 46 -12.44 3.59 1.44
CA SER A 46 -13.35 4.70 1.75
C SER A 46 -13.33 5.84 0.73
N LEU A 47 -12.32 5.91 -0.17
CA LEU A 47 -12.22 6.98 -1.17
C LEU A 47 -13.42 7.00 -2.12
N ILE A 48 -14.03 5.85 -2.38
CA ILE A 48 -15.14 5.72 -3.33
C ILE A 48 -16.52 5.82 -2.66
N ASN A 49 -16.60 6.09 -1.36
CA ASN A 49 -17.89 6.28 -0.69
C ASN A 49 -18.73 7.34 -1.42
N PRO A 50 -20.05 7.11 -1.62
CA PRO A 50 -20.87 6.05 -1.01
C PRO A 50 -20.91 4.72 -1.80
N LEU A 51 -20.06 4.53 -2.82
CA LEU A 51 -20.02 3.28 -3.58
C LEU A 51 -19.43 2.15 -2.73
N ILE A 52 -19.93 0.94 -2.95
CA ILE A 52 -19.42 -0.27 -2.31
C ILE A 52 -18.20 -0.75 -3.11
N TYR A 53 -17.07 -0.94 -2.43
CA TYR A 53 -15.92 -1.58 -3.04
C TYR A 53 -16.24 -3.05 -3.35
N PHE A 54 -16.10 -3.43 -4.62
CA PHE A 54 -16.62 -4.71 -5.13
C PHE A 54 -15.58 -5.84 -5.09
N ALA A 55 -14.29 -5.51 -5.03
CA ALA A 55 -13.21 -6.48 -5.00
C ALA A 55 -12.76 -6.81 -3.56
N GLU A 56 -11.80 -7.72 -3.45
CA GLU A 56 -11.28 -8.17 -2.15
C GLU A 56 -10.36 -7.12 -1.52
N TYR A 57 -10.43 -6.96 -0.20
CA TYR A 57 -9.45 -6.17 0.54
C TYR A 57 -9.05 -6.86 1.84
N ARG A 58 -7.74 -6.89 2.12
CA ARG A 58 -7.16 -7.53 3.30
C ARG A 58 -6.36 -6.48 4.07
N PRO A 59 -6.93 -5.87 5.12
CA PRO A 59 -6.27 -4.84 5.91
C PRO A 59 -4.93 -5.27 6.53
N TYR A 60 -4.77 -6.58 6.75
CA TYR A 60 -3.51 -7.18 7.17
C TYR A 60 -3.43 -8.61 6.63
N PHE A 61 -2.59 -8.81 5.63
CA PHE A 61 -2.34 -10.08 4.95
C PHE A 61 -0.99 -10.64 5.37
N THR A 62 -0.96 -11.94 5.64
CA THR A 62 0.15 -12.66 6.24
C THR A 62 0.51 -13.89 5.43
N ILE A 63 1.69 -14.44 5.71
CA ILE A 63 2.14 -15.69 5.08
C ILE A 63 1.34 -16.92 5.56
N HIS A 64 0.55 -16.77 6.63
CA HIS A 64 -0.22 -17.85 7.24
C HIS A 64 -1.65 -17.90 6.70
N ASP A 65 -2.05 -16.92 5.90
CA ASP A 65 -3.34 -16.94 5.23
C ASP A 65 -3.38 -18.09 4.22
N SER A 66 -4.49 -18.84 4.20
CA SER A 66 -4.63 -20.07 3.39
C SER A 66 -4.52 -19.82 1.88
N ASP A 67 -4.93 -18.62 1.46
CA ASP A 67 -4.90 -18.10 0.09
C ASP A 67 -3.59 -17.37 -0.26
N PHE A 68 -2.57 -17.42 0.62
CA PHE A 68 -1.27 -16.78 0.40
C PHE A 68 -0.66 -17.09 -0.98
N LYS A 69 -0.78 -18.34 -1.43
CA LYS A 69 -0.22 -18.76 -2.73
C LYS A 69 -0.92 -18.12 -3.91
N ASP A 70 -2.22 -17.85 -3.80
CA ASP A 70 -3.02 -17.30 -4.89
C ASP A 70 -2.61 -15.85 -5.18
N TYR A 71 -2.30 -15.08 -4.14
CA TYR A 71 -1.85 -13.68 -4.25
C TYR A 71 -0.36 -13.51 -4.52
N THR A 72 0.45 -14.55 -4.31
CA THR A 72 1.92 -14.49 -4.48
C THR A 72 2.43 -15.24 -5.71
N SER A 73 1.57 -16.01 -6.37
CA SER A 73 1.91 -16.70 -7.62
C SER A 73 2.25 -15.68 -8.71
N LYS A 74 3.34 -15.93 -9.45
CA LYS A 74 3.75 -15.10 -10.59
C LYS A 74 2.95 -15.45 -11.85
N THR A 75 1.64 -15.60 -11.72
CA THR A 75 0.73 -15.78 -12.85
C THR A 75 0.62 -14.47 -13.64
N ASN A 76 0.25 -14.57 -14.92
CA ASN A 76 0.13 -13.40 -15.81
C ASN A 76 -0.94 -12.38 -15.36
N THR A 77 -1.85 -12.78 -14.46
CA THR A 77 -2.94 -11.94 -13.96
C THR A 77 -2.89 -11.88 -12.43
N VAL A 78 -2.72 -10.67 -11.90
CA VAL A 78 -2.83 -10.39 -10.47
C VAL A 78 -4.32 -10.23 -10.14
N PRO A 79 -4.84 -10.90 -9.09
CA PRO A 79 -6.25 -10.77 -8.73
C PRO A 79 -6.57 -9.32 -8.30
N PRO A 80 -7.76 -8.80 -8.63
CA PRO A 80 -8.20 -7.49 -8.17
C PRO A 80 -8.36 -7.53 -6.65
N ALA A 81 -7.42 -6.90 -5.93
CA ALA A 81 -7.47 -6.83 -4.49
C ALA A 81 -6.62 -5.68 -3.94
N ILE A 82 -6.94 -5.23 -2.71
CA ILE A 82 -6.08 -4.34 -1.93
C ILE A 82 -5.51 -5.11 -0.74
N LEU A 83 -4.19 -5.34 -0.71
CA LEU A 83 -3.54 -6.07 0.38
C LEU A 83 -2.64 -5.16 1.22
N GLY A 84 -2.88 -5.13 2.52
CA GLY A 84 -2.00 -4.52 3.50
C GLY A 84 -0.99 -5.53 4.05
N VAL A 85 0.30 -5.25 3.95
CA VAL A 85 1.39 -6.13 4.43
C VAL A 85 2.40 -5.36 5.27
N THR A 86 3.13 -6.06 6.15
CA THR A 86 4.11 -5.43 7.07
C THR A 86 5.56 -5.91 6.96
N ASN A 87 5.81 -6.94 6.17
CA ASN A 87 7.05 -7.71 6.23
C ASN A 87 7.94 -7.47 4.99
N PRO A 88 9.26 -7.20 5.15
CA PRO A 88 10.22 -7.09 4.04
C PRO A 88 10.22 -8.26 3.05
N PHE A 89 9.80 -9.44 3.50
CA PHE A 89 9.59 -10.61 2.64
C PHE A 89 8.63 -10.30 1.48
N PHE A 90 7.52 -9.60 1.75
CA PHE A 90 6.52 -9.25 0.74
C PHE A 90 7.07 -8.29 -0.32
N THR A 91 8.07 -7.46 0.01
CA THR A 91 8.69 -6.55 -0.95
C THR A 91 9.22 -7.27 -2.17
N LYS A 92 9.81 -8.46 -2.00
CA LYS A 92 10.31 -9.26 -3.14
C LYS A 92 9.22 -10.12 -3.76
N THR A 93 8.35 -10.69 -2.93
CA THR A 93 7.33 -11.65 -3.37
C THR A 93 6.23 -10.97 -4.19
N LEU A 94 5.81 -9.77 -3.79
CA LEU A 94 4.72 -9.00 -4.41
C LEU A 94 5.20 -7.88 -5.34
N GLN A 95 6.49 -7.81 -5.68
CA GLN A 95 7.04 -6.75 -6.56
C GLN A 95 6.45 -6.75 -7.98
N HIS A 96 5.78 -7.83 -8.38
CA HIS A 96 5.13 -7.97 -9.68
C HIS A 96 3.75 -7.28 -9.72
N TRP A 97 3.24 -6.82 -8.58
CA TRP A 97 1.96 -6.11 -8.52
C TRP A 97 2.08 -4.74 -9.18
N PRO A 98 1.05 -4.27 -9.90
CA PRO A 98 1.11 -3.06 -10.70
C PRO A 98 1.20 -1.79 -9.85
N HIS A 99 0.60 -1.79 -8.66
CA HIS A 99 0.55 -0.63 -7.78
C HIS A 99 1.03 -0.97 -6.36
N ILE A 100 2.10 -0.32 -5.91
CA ILE A 100 2.71 -0.54 -4.59
C ILE A 100 2.89 0.79 -3.87
N ILE A 101 2.28 0.90 -2.69
CA ILE A 101 2.35 2.06 -1.81
C ILE A 101 3.28 1.73 -0.65
N HIS A 102 4.36 2.51 -0.47
CA HIS A 102 5.27 2.36 0.67
C HIS A 102 5.09 3.53 1.65
N LEU A 103 4.69 3.24 2.89
CA LEU A 103 4.40 4.29 3.88
C LEU A 103 5.60 4.64 4.78
N ASP A 104 6.57 3.73 4.94
CA ASP A 104 7.69 3.92 5.88
C ASP A 104 9.00 4.31 5.19
N LYS A 105 8.97 4.58 3.87
CA LYS A 105 10.11 5.19 3.20
C LYS A 105 10.17 6.65 3.62
N HIS A 106 10.84 6.93 4.74
CA HIS A 106 11.43 8.24 4.93
C HIS A 106 12.25 8.54 3.68
N VAL A 107 11.95 9.65 3.01
CA VAL A 107 12.87 10.24 2.04
C VAL A 107 14.13 10.54 2.84
N SER A 108 15.13 9.66 2.77
CA SER A 108 16.50 9.96 3.16
C SER A 108 17.01 11.02 2.18
N GLY A 109 16.54 12.25 2.36
CA GLY A 109 17.10 13.43 1.76
C GLY A 109 18.56 13.48 2.19
N ASN A 110 19.43 13.40 1.20
CA ASN A 110 20.88 13.45 1.32
C ASN A 110 21.34 14.86 1.76
N TYR A 111 20.87 15.35 2.91
CA TYR A 111 21.22 16.65 3.50
C TYR A 111 22.38 16.54 4.51
N ARG A 112 23.30 15.60 4.31
CA ARG A 112 24.54 15.51 5.08
C ARG A 112 25.71 15.21 4.15
N SER A 113 26.11 16.19 3.35
CA SER A 113 27.53 16.53 3.10
C SER A 113 27.67 17.68 2.10
N ARG A 114 27.23 18.91 2.45
CA ARG A 114 27.60 20.09 1.64
C ARG A 114 27.78 21.42 2.37
N TYR A 115 27.94 21.38 3.68
CA TYR A 115 28.48 22.52 4.43
C TYR A 115 29.69 22.05 5.25
N ARG A 116 30.84 22.01 4.59
CA ARG A 116 32.15 21.89 5.23
C ARG A 116 33.07 22.94 4.63
N TYR A 117 32.76 24.20 4.94
CA TYR A 117 33.69 25.33 4.92
C TYR A 117 33.21 26.31 6.00
N MET A 118 33.77 26.15 7.19
CA MET A 118 34.15 27.19 8.16
C MET A 118 34.75 26.48 9.37
#